data_AF-A0A381NH51-F1
#
_entry.id   AF-A0A381NH51-F1
#
_cell.length_a   1.000
_cell.length_b   1.000
_cell.length_c   1.000
_cell.angle_alpha   90.00
_cell.angle_beta   90.00
_cell.angle_gamma   90.00
#
_symmetry.space_group_name_H-M   'P 1'
#
loop_
_entity.id
_entity.type
_entity.pdbx_description
1 polymer ?
#
loop_
_entity_poly.entity_id
_entity_poly.type
_entity_poly.pdbx_seq_one_letter_code
_entity_poly.pdbx_strand_id
1 'polypeptide(L)'
;MRGIPKRDKHLDKVLFVDDRLDADGKRQGITKVQNETITSLEKIAKELKVSRSEVIRNALESFCRYQEDARNFGKNTFFTTKKTYDMWIQERNDIDQIFVDIQKLNQTINENSKSPEVKFLSQQVLLLAKMINVTHKLIL
;
A
#
# COMPACT_ATOMS: atom_id res chain seq x y z
N MET A 1 6.30 -10.83 25.58
CA MET A 1 5.52 -10.13 24.54
C MET A 1 4.65 -9.09 25.24
N ARG A 2 4.97 -7.80 25.11
CA ARG A 2 4.19 -6.72 25.75
C ARG A 2 2.90 -6.53 24.97
N GLY A 3 1.77 -6.89 25.61
CA GLY A 3 0.42 -6.78 25.04
C GLY A 3 -0.01 -5.34 24.81
N ILE A 4 -0.98 -5.19 23.89
CA ILE A 4 -1.57 -3.91 23.48
C ILE A 4 -2.23 -3.23 24.70
N PRO A 5 -1.91 -1.98 25.06
CA PRO A 5 -2.27 -1.39 26.36
C PRO A 5 -3.77 -1.12 26.57
N LYS A 6 -4.58 -1.13 25.52
CA LYS A 6 -6.04 -0.98 25.59
C LYS A 6 -6.70 -1.83 24.50
N ARG A 7 -7.19 -3.00 24.89
CA ARG A 7 -8.03 -3.84 24.03
C ARG A 7 -9.48 -3.50 24.37
N ASP A 8 -10.16 -2.75 23.51
CA ASP A 8 -11.58 -2.49 23.67
C ASP A 8 -12.35 -3.78 23.33
N LYS A 9 -12.85 -4.46 24.36
CA LYS A 9 -13.53 -5.75 24.24
C LYS A 9 -14.83 -5.68 23.42
N HIS A 10 -15.37 -4.49 23.16
CA HIS A 10 -16.64 -4.32 22.45
C HIS A 10 -16.49 -3.99 20.96
N LEU A 11 -15.38 -3.35 20.56
CA LEU A 11 -15.16 -2.94 19.16
C LEU A 11 -14.38 -3.96 18.32
N ASP A 12 -13.76 -4.97 18.95
CA ASP A 12 -12.93 -6.00 18.29
C ASP A 12 -13.74 -7.18 17.70
N LYS A 13 -15.04 -7.02 17.46
CA LYS A 13 -15.87 -8.06 16.83
C LYS A 13 -16.31 -7.66 15.41
N VAL A 14 -15.53 -8.18 14.47
CA VAL A 14 -15.90 -8.53 13.09
C VAL A 14 -16.00 -7.36 12.09
N LEU A 15 -15.01 -7.31 11.19
CA LEU A 15 -15.07 -6.63 9.90
C LEU A 15 -15.90 -7.48 8.91
N PHE A 16 -16.91 -6.84 8.29
CA PHE A 16 -17.82 -7.29 7.22
C PHE A 16 -17.18 -8.18 6.11
N VAL A 17 -17.84 -9.06 5.35
CA VAL A 17 -19.19 -9.66 5.25
C VAL A 17 -18.93 -11.14 4.94
N ASP A 18 -19.40 -12.07 5.76
CA ASP A 18 -19.64 -13.45 5.31
C ASP A 18 -21.05 -13.48 4.72
N ASP A 19 -21.22 -14.04 3.51
CA ASP A 19 -22.54 -14.25 2.91
C ASP A 19 -23.32 -15.37 3.65
N ARG A 20 -22.69 -16.01 4.64
CA ARG A 20 -23.30 -17.03 5.49
C ARG A 20 -23.97 -16.37 6.69
N LEU A 21 -25.28 -16.62 6.82
CA LEU A 21 -26.06 -16.30 8.01
C LEU A 21 -25.50 -17.07 9.22
N ASP A 22 -25.57 -16.48 10.41
CA ASP A 22 -25.31 -17.23 11.65
C ASP A 22 -26.38 -18.32 11.88
N ALA A 23 -26.18 -19.15 12.90
CA ALA A 23 -27.09 -20.24 13.24
C ALA A 23 -28.54 -19.78 13.53
N ASP A 24 -28.75 -18.48 13.77
CA ASP A 24 -30.04 -17.83 14.06
C ASP A 24 -30.55 -16.96 12.90
N GLY A 25 -29.91 -17.01 11.72
CA GLY A 25 -30.37 -16.28 10.53
C GLY A 25 -30.07 -14.77 10.51
N LYS A 26 -29.21 -14.26 11.40
CA LYS A 26 -28.90 -12.84 11.51
C LYS A 26 -27.59 -12.47 10.80
N ARG A 27 -27.59 -11.31 10.14
CA ARG A 27 -26.37 -10.70 9.58
C ARG A 27 -25.52 -10.13 10.72
N GLN A 28 -24.27 -10.54 10.85
CA GLN A 28 -23.36 -10.01 11.86
C GLN A 28 -22.52 -8.84 11.33
N GLY A 29 -22.30 -7.83 12.18
CA GLY A 29 -21.40 -6.69 11.95
C GLY A 29 -22.13 -5.36 11.78
N ILE A 30 -22.20 -4.55 12.84
CA ILE A 30 -22.58 -3.13 12.75
C ILE A 30 -21.39 -2.33 13.28
N THR A 31 -20.61 -1.74 12.38
CA THR A 31 -19.61 -0.73 12.76
C THR A 31 -20.29 0.63 12.77
N LYS A 32 -20.21 1.35 13.90
CA LYS A 32 -20.64 2.74 13.98
C LYS A 32 -19.54 3.62 13.39
N VAL A 33 -19.87 4.34 12.32
CA VAL A 33 -18.99 5.28 11.65
C VAL A 33 -19.60 6.68 11.78
N GLN A 34 -18.76 7.71 11.93
CA GLN A 34 -19.23 9.10 11.97
C GLN A 34 -19.91 9.48 10.64
N ASN A 35 -20.97 10.29 10.72
CA ASN A 35 -21.74 10.69 9.53
C ASN A 35 -20.87 11.37 8.46
N GLU A 36 -19.92 12.20 8.86
CA GLU A 36 -18.98 12.87 7.92
C GLU A 36 -18.19 11.85 7.09
N THR A 37 -17.66 10.82 7.75
CA THR A 37 -16.93 9.74 7.07
C THR A 37 -17.82 8.96 6.11
N ILE A 38 -19.09 8.72 6.48
CA ILE A 38 -20.07 8.07 5.59
C ILE A 38 -20.33 8.94 4.36
N THR A 39 -20.50 10.25 4.52
CA THR A 39 -20.70 11.20 3.42
C THR A 39 -19.48 11.25 2.49
N SER A 40 -18.26 11.25 3.04
CA SER A 40 -17.04 11.17 2.24
C SER A 40 -16.95 9.85 1.47
N LEU A 41 -17.25 8.72 2.11
CA LEU A 41 -17.27 7.40 1.46
C LEU A 41 -18.33 7.33 0.36
N GLU A 42 -19.50 7.95 0.54
CA GLU A 42 -20.54 8.06 -0.49
C GLU A 42 -20.07 8.84 -1.71
N LYS A 43 -19.38 9.96 -1.50
CA LYS A 43 -18.84 10.77 -2.60
C LYS A 43 -17.80 9.98 -3.39
N ILE A 44 -16.84 9.36 -2.71
CA ILE A 44 -15.79 8.54 -3.33
C ILE A 44 -16.40 7.36 -4.09
N ALA A 45 -17.38 6.66 -3.50
CA ALA A 45 -18.07 5.54 -4.14
C ALA A 45 -18.78 5.97 -5.44
N LYS A 46 -19.43 7.15 -5.45
CA LYS A 46 -20.07 7.72 -6.65
C LYS A 46 -19.05 8.06 -7.73
N GLU A 47 -17.94 8.70 -7.37
CA GLU A 47 -16.86 9.06 -8.29
C GLU A 47 -16.25 7.82 -8.95
N LEU A 48 -16.02 6.76 -8.17
CA LEU A 48 -15.44 5.50 -8.62
C LEU A 48 -16.46 4.54 -9.26
N LYS A 49 -17.75 4.87 -9.23
CA LYS A 49 -18.86 4.01 -9.71
C LYS A 49 -18.88 2.60 -9.09
N VAL A 50 -18.52 2.50 -7.81
CA VAL A 50 -18.51 1.24 -7.04
C VAL A 50 -19.36 1.35 -5.78
N SER A 51 -19.61 0.23 -5.11
CA SER A 51 -20.35 0.26 -3.84
C SER A 51 -19.48 0.82 -2.70
N ARG A 52 -20.09 1.48 -1.72
CA ARG A 52 -19.37 1.92 -0.50
C ARG A 52 -18.66 0.77 0.21
N SER A 53 -19.31 -0.39 0.28
CA SER A 53 -18.75 -1.58 0.91
C SER A 53 -17.49 -2.04 0.20
N GLU A 54 -17.44 -1.91 -1.11
CA GLU A 54 -16.26 -2.23 -1.91
C GLU A 54 -15.13 -1.22 -1.71
N VAL A 55 -15.44 0.08 -1.62
CA VAL A 55 -14.45 1.10 -1.22
C VAL A 55 -13.83 0.76 0.14
N ILE A 56 -14.66 0.41 1.13
CA ILE A 56 -14.21 0.06 2.48
C ILE A 56 -13.33 -1.19 2.45
N ARG A 57 -13.77 -2.27 1.78
CA ARG A 57 -12.99 -3.52 1.69
C ARG A 57 -11.63 -3.29 1.04
N ASN A 58 -11.61 -2.65 -0.14
CA ASN A 58 -10.37 -2.40 -0.86
C ASN A 58 -9.42 -1.50 -0.07
N ALA A 59 -9.95 -0.45 0.58
CA ALA A 59 -9.14 0.43 1.42
C ALA A 59 -8.52 -0.32 2.61
N LEU A 60 -9.27 -1.19 3.28
CA LEU A 60 -8.78 -2.00 4.39
C LEU A 60 -7.76 -3.05 3.94
N GLU A 61 -7.99 -3.72 2.81
CA GLU A 61 -7.04 -4.66 2.22
C GLU A 61 -5.73 -3.98 1.84
N SER A 62 -5.80 -2.84 1.14
CA SER A 62 -4.61 -2.05 0.79
C SER A 62 -3.87 -1.57 2.02
N PHE A 63 -4.60 -1.16 3.06
CA PHE A 63 -4.01 -0.78 4.35
C PHE A 63 -3.25 -1.94 5.00
N CYS A 64 -3.84 -3.15 5.05
CA CYS A 64 -3.18 -4.32 5.61
C CYS A 64 -1.91 -4.69 4.83
N ARG A 65 -1.96 -4.70 3.49
CA ARG A 65 -0.78 -4.96 2.64
C ARG A 65 0.32 -3.93 2.89
N TYR A 66 -0.02 -2.65 2.92
CA TYR A 66 0.93 -1.58 3.25
C TYR A 66 1.61 -1.82 4.61
N GLN A 67 0.83 -2.22 5.62
CA GLN A 67 1.33 -2.45 6.96
C GLN A 67 2.31 -3.65 7.03
N GLU A 68 2.03 -4.71 6.29
CA GLU A 68 2.90 -5.88 6.15
C GLU A 68 4.18 -5.52 5.40
N ASP A 69 4.07 -4.84 4.26
CA ASP A 69 5.21 -4.38 3.48
C ASP A 69 6.10 -3.45 4.30
N ALA A 70 5.51 -2.45 4.96
CA ALA A 70 6.27 -1.51 5.79
C ALA A 70 7.05 -2.25 6.89
N ARG A 71 6.46 -3.26 7.52
CA ARG A 71 7.16 -4.10 8.51
C ARG A 71 8.30 -4.89 7.87
N ASN A 72 8.05 -5.55 6.74
CA ASN A 72 9.03 -6.38 6.05
C ASN A 72 10.23 -5.58 5.54
N PHE A 73 10.01 -4.33 5.12
CA PHE A 73 11.05 -3.42 4.65
C PHE A 73 11.64 -2.52 5.75
N GLY A 74 11.28 -2.73 7.02
CA GLY A 74 11.79 -1.91 8.14
C GLY A 74 11.37 -0.44 8.06
N LYS A 75 10.31 -0.13 7.31
CA LYS A 75 9.76 1.23 7.14
C LYS A 75 8.72 1.54 8.22
N ASN A 76 8.42 2.83 8.37
CA ASN A 76 7.42 3.30 9.32
C ASN A 76 6.03 2.78 8.96
N THR A 77 5.44 2.06 9.91
CA THR A 77 4.06 1.61 9.79
C THR A 77 3.06 2.75 9.92
N PHE A 78 1.86 2.60 9.37
CA PHE A 78 0.91 3.70 9.19
C PHE A 78 0.55 4.44 10.50
N PHE A 79 0.42 3.69 11.60
CA PHE A 79 0.05 4.25 12.90
C PHE A 79 1.24 4.76 13.73
N THR A 80 2.47 4.46 13.33
CA THR A 80 3.65 4.83 14.12
C THR A 80 4.22 6.22 13.76
N THR A 81 3.94 6.75 12.56
CA THR A 81 4.37 8.11 12.20
C THR A 81 3.48 8.65 11.07
N LYS A 82 2.89 9.84 11.26
CA LYS A 82 2.27 10.58 10.15
C LYS A 82 3.41 11.03 9.24
N LYS A 83 3.56 10.43 8.05
CA LYS A 83 4.58 10.87 7.09
C LYS A 83 4.37 12.36 6.82
N THR A 84 5.35 13.19 7.17
CA THR A 84 5.29 14.62 6.87
C THR A 84 5.47 14.83 5.37
N TYR A 85 5.04 15.99 4.87
CA TYR A 85 5.26 16.37 3.48
C TYR A 85 6.75 16.27 3.09
N ASP A 86 7.66 16.63 3.99
CA ASP A 86 9.10 16.51 3.78
C ASP A 86 9.55 15.05 3.63
N MET A 87 8.99 14.12 4.40
CA MET A 87 9.28 12.68 4.24
C MET A 87 8.82 12.16 2.89
N TRP A 88 7.68 12.64 2.37
CA TRP A 88 7.21 12.30 1.02
C TRP A 88 8.11 12.84 -0.07
N ILE A 89 8.59 14.08 0.07
CA ILE A 89 9.58 14.66 -0.85
C ILE A 89 10.89 13.86 -0.79
N GLN A 90 11.32 13.48 0.40
CA GLN A 90 12.56 12.71 0.55
C GLN A 90 12.45 11.34 -0.13
N GLU A 91 11.34 10.62 0.08
CA GLU A 91 11.12 9.33 -0.59
C GLU A 91 11.11 9.46 -2.13
N ARG A 92 10.60 10.58 -2.67
CA ARG A 92 10.71 10.88 -4.11
C ARG A 92 12.14 11.05 -4.56
N ASN A 93 12.91 11.86 -3.84
CA ASN A 93 14.30 12.12 -4.16
C ASN A 93 15.13 10.82 -4.09
N ASP A 94 14.85 9.97 -3.11
CA ASP A 94 15.52 8.68 -2.95
C ASP A 94 15.22 7.75 -4.15
N ILE A 95 13.97 7.70 -4.63
CA ILE A 95 13.60 6.90 -5.81
C ILE A 95 14.28 7.42 -7.08
N ASP A 96 14.31 8.74 -7.29
CA ASP A 96 15.00 9.33 -8.44
C ASP A 96 16.51 9.05 -8.39
N GLN A 97 17.12 9.11 -7.20
CA GLN A 97 18.54 8.80 -7.02
C GLN A 97 18.83 7.33 -7.29
N ILE A 98 18.03 6.40 -6.74
CA ILE A 98 18.15 4.96 -7.01
C ILE A 98 18.01 4.68 -8.51
N PHE A 99 17.09 5.36 -9.20
CA PHE A 99 16.91 5.20 -10.64
C PHE A 99 18.17 5.61 -11.42
N VAL A 100 18.78 6.75 -11.08
CA VAL A 100 20.03 7.22 -11.68
C VAL A 100 21.17 6.22 -11.42
N ASP A 101 21.25 5.66 -10.22
CA ASP A 101 22.31 4.70 -9.88
C ASP A 101 22.13 3.36 -10.61
N ILE A 102 20.89 2.88 -10.79
CA ILE A 102 20.59 1.70 -11.61
C ILE A 102 20.98 1.94 -13.08
N GLN A 103 20.76 3.14 -13.62
CA GLN A 103 21.19 3.48 -14.98
C GLN A 103 22.72 3.38 -15.13
N LYS A 104 23.47 3.97 -14.19
CA LYS A 104 24.94 3.90 -14.18
C LYS A 104 25.42 2.47 -14.06
N LEU A 105 24.90 1.70 -13.11
CA LEU A 105 25.26 0.29 -12.93
C LEU A 105 24.97 -0.56 -14.17
N ASN A 106 23.82 -0.34 -14.81
CA ASN A 106 23.50 -1.02 -16.06
C ASN A 106 24.48 -0.66 -17.19
N GLN A 107 24.91 0.59 -17.27
CA GLN A 107 25.93 1.00 -18.24
C GLN A 107 27.27 0.31 -17.94
N THR A 108 27.72 0.33 -16.68
CA THR A 108 28.95 -0.35 -16.24
C THR A 108 28.90 -1.85 -16.53
N ILE A 109 27.78 -2.53 -16.29
CA ILE A 109 27.61 -3.95 -16.59
C ILE A 109 27.67 -4.20 -18.11
N ASN A 110 27.05 -3.34 -18.92
CA ASN A 110 27.07 -3.50 -20.37
C ASN A 110 28.48 -3.30 -20.97
N GLU A 111 29.27 -2.40 -20.40
CA GLU A 111 30.65 -2.11 -20.81
C GLU A 111 31.64 -3.19 -20.35
N ASN A 112 31.47 -3.74 -19.14
CA ASN A 112 32.47 -4.62 -18.52
C ASN A 112 32.14 -6.12 -18.58
N SER A 113 30.86 -6.50 -18.68
CA SER A 113 30.48 -7.91 -18.75
C SER A 113 30.66 -8.48 -20.16
N LYS A 114 31.12 -9.72 -20.25
CA LYS A 114 31.12 -10.51 -21.50
C LYS A 114 29.95 -11.50 -21.58
N SER A 115 29.25 -11.77 -20.47
CA SER A 115 28.09 -12.68 -20.44
C SER A 115 26.84 -11.99 -20.99
N PRO A 116 26.21 -12.53 -22.04
CA PRO A 116 24.92 -12.06 -22.54
C PRO A 116 23.81 -12.14 -21.49
N GLU A 117 23.81 -13.17 -20.65
CA GLU A 117 22.80 -13.39 -19.61
C GLU A 117 22.83 -12.29 -18.55
N VAL A 118 24.04 -11.91 -18.11
CA VAL A 118 24.22 -10.83 -17.13
C VAL A 118 23.78 -9.48 -17.72
N LYS A 119 24.07 -9.22 -18.99
CA LYS A 119 23.59 -8.01 -19.68
C LYS A 119 22.07 -7.99 -19.80
N PHE A 120 21.47 -9.12 -20.13
CA PHE A 120 20.02 -9.25 -20.24
C PHE A 120 19.32 -9.04 -18.90
N LEU A 121 19.81 -9.65 -17.82
CA LEU A 121 19.28 -9.42 -16.48
C LEU A 121 19.41 -7.95 -16.05
N SER A 122 20.56 -7.32 -16.32
CA SER A 122 20.77 -5.89 -16.04
C SER A 122 19.76 -5.00 -16.79
N GLN A 123 19.47 -5.32 -18.05
CA GLN A 123 18.46 -4.61 -18.83
C GLN A 123 17.04 -4.78 -18.26
N GLN A 124 16.70 -5.98 -17.78
CA GLN A 124 15.41 -6.21 -17.11
C GLN A 124 15.27 -5.42 -15.81
N VAL A 125 16.34 -5.33 -15.00
CA VAL A 125 16.35 -4.52 -13.79
C VAL A 125 16.17 -3.04 -14.13
N LEU A 126 16.83 -2.54 -15.18
CA LEU A 126 16.63 -1.18 -15.65
C LEU A 126 15.20 -0.92 -16.12
N LEU A 127 14.57 -1.89 -16.81
CA LEU A 127 13.19 -1.78 -17.26
C LEU A 127 12.22 -1.69 -16.07
N LEU A 128 12.40 -2.55 -15.06
CA LEU A 128 11.62 -2.50 -13.82
C LEU A 128 11.78 -1.16 -13.10
N ALA A 129 13.00 -0.64 -13.00
CA ALA A 129 13.26 0.67 -12.41
C ALA A 129 12.55 1.81 -13.17
N LYS A 130 12.50 1.75 -14.51
CA LYS A 130 11.72 2.70 -15.33
C LYS A 130 10.23 2.61 -15.02
N MET A 131 9.67 1.40 -14.91
CA MET A 131 8.25 1.20 -14.59
C MET A 131 7.89 1.74 -13.21
N ILE A 132 8.76 1.54 -12.21
CA ILE A 132 8.58 2.09 -10.86
C ILE A 132 8.61 3.62 -10.89
N ASN A 133 9.59 4.22 -11.57
CA ASN A 133 9.69 5.68 -11.67
C ASN A 133 8.47 6.30 -12.38
N VAL A 134 8.00 5.69 -13.48
CA VAL A 134 6.80 6.14 -14.20
C VAL A 134 5.56 6.03 -13.32
N THR A 135 5.37 4.89 -12.65
CA THR A 135 4.26 4.68 -11.71
C THR A 135 4.27 5.74 -10.59
N HIS A 136 5.45 6.02 -10.04
CA HIS A 136 5.63 7.03 -8.99
C HIS A 136 5.31 8.46 -9.47
N LYS A 137 5.54 8.76 -10.74
CA LYS A 137 5.22 10.05 -11.36
C LYS A 137 3.75 10.21 -11.72
N LEU A 138 3.03 9.12 -11.97
CA LEU A 138 1.64 9.13 -12.48
C LEU A 138 0.55 8.91 -11.41
N ILE A 139 0.87 8.36 -10.23
CA ILE A 139 -0.12 8.09 -9.17
C ILE A 139 -0.48 9.35 -8.33
N LEU A 140 -0.03 10.53 -8.73
CA LEU A 140 -0.38 11.83 -8.12
C LEU A 140 -0.88 12.81 -9.18
#